data_AF-A0A8J4PPX2-F1
#
_entry.id   AF-A0A8J4PPX2-F1
#
_cell.length_a   1.000
_cell.length_b   1.000
_cell.length_c   1.000
_cell.angle_alpha   90.00
_cell.angle_beta   90.00
_cell.angle_gamma   90.00
#
_symmetry.space_group_name_H-M   'P 1'
#
loop_
_entity.id
_entity.type
_entity.pdbx_description
1 polymer ?
#
loop_
_entity_poly.entity_id
_entity_poly.type
_entity_poly.pdbx_seq_one_letter_code
_entity_poly.pdbx_strand_id
1 'polypeptide(L)'
;MNQHFRHKEPDYYIPDFYKKFINLYPEEFDEKCKQLSNHLMATSKTEAEDQCLDLKAEVVKCAESVSYLHSFYCSRERYQYEDCVRTNKEKFERYVKYYMYKNKKSYYSYWEKQSQQFDDPMDYPKNNNNNNNNNNNNNKE
;
A
#
# COMPACT_ATOMS: atom_id res chain seq x y z
N MET A 1 -4.80 36.14 -2.69
CA MET A 1 -4.54 34.95 -1.87
C MET A 1 -5.67 33.97 -2.13
N ASN A 2 -5.41 32.90 -2.89
CA ASN A 2 -6.40 31.88 -3.23
C ASN A 2 -6.76 31.11 -1.96
N GLN A 3 -7.96 31.33 -1.43
CA GLN A 3 -8.56 30.36 -0.51
C GLN A 3 -8.75 29.08 -1.32
N HIS A 4 -7.78 28.17 -1.20
CA HIS A 4 -7.84 26.85 -1.81
C HIS A 4 -9.15 26.22 -1.37
N PHE A 5 -10.05 25.98 -2.31
CA PHE A 5 -11.14 25.04 -2.15
C PHE A 5 -10.49 23.73 -1.69
N ARG A 6 -10.57 23.44 -0.39
CA ARG A 6 -10.00 22.22 0.16
C ARG A 6 -11.02 21.14 -0.16
N HIS A 7 -10.84 20.50 -1.32
CA HIS A 7 -11.66 19.36 -1.73
C HIS A 7 -11.65 18.32 -0.61
N LYS A 8 -12.81 17.69 -0.37
CA LYS A 8 -12.95 16.64 0.65
C LYS A 8 -11.84 15.59 0.44
N GLU A 9 -11.20 15.18 1.52
CA GLU A 9 -10.22 14.09 1.47
C GLU A 9 -10.92 12.82 0.95
N PRO A 10 -10.41 12.19 -0.13
CA PRO A 10 -10.97 10.95 -0.62
C PRO A 10 -10.60 9.79 0.31
N ASP A 11 -11.54 8.87 0.55
CA ASP A 11 -11.36 7.70 1.40
C ASP A 11 -11.02 6.46 0.55
N TYR A 12 -9.81 6.42 0.02
CA TYR A 12 -9.36 5.28 -0.78
C TYR A 12 -8.86 4.15 0.12
N TYR A 13 -9.57 3.02 0.12
CA TYR A 13 -9.16 1.82 0.83
C TYR A 13 -8.64 0.75 -0.12
N ILE A 14 -7.37 0.37 0.03
CA ILE A 14 -6.78 -0.79 -0.63
C ILE A 14 -6.47 -1.82 0.46
N PRO A 15 -7.13 -3.00 0.46
CA PRO A 15 -6.95 -3.98 1.52
C PRO A 15 -5.54 -4.54 1.56
N ASP A 16 -5.09 -4.93 2.75
CA ASP A 16 -3.85 -5.71 2.90
C ASP A 16 -4.04 -7.08 2.20
N PHE A 17 -3.30 -7.29 1.12
CA PHE A 17 -3.44 -8.46 0.26
C PHE A 17 -2.27 -9.44 0.38
N TYR A 18 -1.15 -9.04 0.97
CA TYR A 18 0.07 -9.87 1.01
C TYR A 18 -0.15 -11.26 1.63
N LYS A 19 -1.02 -11.35 2.64
CA LYS A 19 -1.36 -12.62 3.30
C LYS A 19 -1.97 -13.65 2.34
N LYS A 20 -2.68 -13.20 1.30
CA LYS A 20 -3.28 -14.08 0.29
C LYS A 20 -2.23 -14.72 -0.62
N PHE A 21 -1.03 -14.15 -0.66
CA PHE A 21 0.06 -14.55 -1.54
C PHE A 21 1.31 -14.95 -0.76
N ILE A 22 1.15 -15.26 0.53
CA ILE A 22 2.28 -15.50 1.44
C ILE A 22 3.12 -16.72 1.03
N ASN A 23 2.51 -17.67 0.31
CA ASN A 23 3.13 -18.89 -0.15
C ASN A 23 3.86 -18.74 -1.50
N LEU A 24 3.74 -17.59 -2.17
CA LEU A 24 4.48 -17.34 -3.41
C LEU A 24 5.96 -17.17 -3.11
N TYR A 25 6.82 -17.39 -4.10
CA TYR A 25 8.19 -16.91 -4.03
C TYR A 25 8.25 -15.38 -4.20
N PRO A 26 9.29 -14.71 -3.68
CA PRO A 26 9.41 -13.25 -3.76
C PRO A 26 9.25 -12.64 -5.16
N GLU A 27 9.79 -13.29 -6.19
CA GLU A 27 9.68 -12.83 -7.58
C GLU A 27 8.24 -12.89 -8.11
N GLU A 28 7.51 -13.96 -7.76
CA GLU A 28 6.10 -14.12 -8.13
C GLU A 28 5.22 -13.11 -7.39
N PHE A 29 5.52 -12.85 -6.13
CA PHE A 29 4.83 -11.84 -5.34
C PHE A 29 5.04 -10.43 -5.91
N ASP A 30 6.26 -10.11 -6.33
CA ASP A 30 6.56 -8.85 -6.99
C ASP A 30 5.75 -8.66 -8.28
N GLU A 31 5.59 -9.72 -9.05
CA GLU A 31 4.76 -9.70 -10.25
C GLU A 31 3.28 -9.50 -9.92
N LYS A 32 2.76 -10.13 -8.86
CA LYS A 32 1.40 -9.86 -8.36
C LYS A 32 1.21 -8.40 -7.92
N CYS A 33 2.19 -7.80 -7.26
CA CYS A 33 2.14 -6.38 -6.92
C CYS A 33 2.09 -5.49 -8.17
N LYS A 34 2.87 -5.79 -9.22
CA LYS A 34 2.83 -5.03 -10.47
C LYS A 34 1.48 -5.16 -11.15
N GLN A 35 0.94 -6.37 -11.26
CA GLN A 35 -0.38 -6.63 -11.85
C GLN A 35 -1.48 -5.86 -11.12
N LEU A 36 -1.50 -5.92 -9.78
CA LEU A 36 -2.49 -5.20 -8.98
C LEU A 36 -2.32 -3.68 -9.08
N SER A 37 -1.09 -3.18 -9.05
CA SER A 37 -0.80 -1.76 -9.26
C SER A 37 -1.33 -1.29 -10.61
N ASN A 38 -1.06 -2.02 -11.70
CA ASN A 38 -1.53 -1.66 -13.03
C ASN A 38 -3.07 -1.67 -13.12
N HIS A 39 -3.71 -2.68 -12.52
CA HIS A 39 -5.16 -2.78 -12.48
C HIS A 39 -5.79 -1.60 -11.74
N LEU A 40 -5.29 -1.24 -10.56
CA LEU A 40 -5.80 -0.09 -9.81
C LEU A 40 -5.51 1.23 -10.54
N MET A 41 -4.31 1.40 -11.10
CA MET A 41 -3.97 2.62 -11.84
C MET A 41 -4.88 2.83 -13.07
N ALA A 42 -5.37 1.76 -13.70
CA ALA A 42 -6.33 1.84 -14.79
C ALA A 42 -7.69 2.39 -14.34
N THR A 43 -8.07 2.24 -13.06
CA THR A 43 -9.34 2.79 -12.52
C THR A 43 -9.18 4.19 -11.93
N SER A 44 -7.95 4.74 -11.86
CA SER A 44 -7.64 6.02 -11.20
C SER A 44 -8.50 7.20 -11.65
N LYS A 45 -8.87 7.26 -12.93
CA LYS A 45 -9.74 8.31 -13.46
C LYS A 45 -11.16 8.17 -12.92
N THR A 46 -11.73 6.97 -12.98
CA THR A 46 -13.10 6.69 -12.51
C THR A 46 -13.21 6.95 -11.01
N GLU A 47 -12.26 6.43 -10.23
CA GLU A 47 -12.20 6.66 -8.78
C GLU A 47 -12.12 8.15 -8.44
N ALA A 48 -11.35 8.94 -9.20
CA ALA A 48 -11.27 10.38 -9.00
C ALA A 48 -12.56 11.13 -9.37
N GLU A 49 -13.25 10.71 -10.44
CA GLU A 49 -14.53 11.27 -10.86
C GLU A 49 -15.64 10.99 -9.84
N ASP A 50 -15.68 9.78 -9.27
CA ASP A 50 -16.66 9.38 -8.26
C ASP A 50 -16.55 10.21 -6.98
N GLN A 51 -15.34 10.64 -6.62
CA GLN A 51 -15.11 11.54 -5.48
C GLN A 51 -15.50 13.01 -5.76
N CYS A 52 -15.84 13.36 -7.01
CA CYS A 52 -16.16 14.72 -7.45
C CYS A 52 -17.60 14.85 -8.00
N LEU A 53 -18.49 13.90 -7.70
CA LEU A 53 -19.86 13.85 -8.22
C LEU A 53 -20.70 15.09 -7.88
N ASP A 54 -20.51 15.66 -6.68
CA ASP A 54 -21.25 16.88 -6.27
C ASP A 54 -20.91 18.06 -7.21
N LEU A 55 -19.63 18.25 -7.53
CA LEU A 55 -19.18 19.30 -8.47
C LEU A 55 -19.62 19.00 -9.90
N LYS A 56 -19.66 17.72 -10.29
CA LYS A 56 -20.22 17.31 -11.59
C LYS A 56 -21.70 17.71 -11.69
N ALA A 57 -22.47 17.53 -10.62
CA ALA A 57 -23.87 17.94 -10.57
C ALA A 57 -24.03 19.46 -10.70
N GLU A 58 -23.12 20.25 -10.13
CA GLU A 58 -23.11 21.72 -10.30
C GLU A 58 -22.87 22.13 -11.76
N VAL A 59 -21.94 21.47 -12.46
CA VAL A 59 -21.69 21.69 -13.89
C VAL A 59 -22.96 21.41 -14.71
N VAL A 60 -23.63 20.29 -14.44
CA VAL A 60 -24.88 19.92 -15.14
C VAL A 60 -25.98 20.95 -14.87
N LYS A 61 -26.19 21.33 -13.60
CA LYS A 61 -27.18 22.36 -13.24
C LYS A 61 -26.91 23.70 -13.93
N CYS A 62 -25.64 24.11 -14.00
CA CYS A 62 -25.28 25.32 -14.72
C CYS A 62 -25.62 25.20 -16.21
N ALA A 63 -25.27 24.07 -16.83
CA ALA A 63 -25.55 23.81 -18.24
C ALA A 63 -27.05 23.79 -18.57
N GLU A 64 -27.90 23.32 -17.64
CA GLU A 64 -29.37 23.36 -17.77
C GLU A 64 -29.94 24.77 -17.60
N SER A 65 -29.29 25.62 -16.80
CA SER A 65 -29.72 27.00 -16.55
C SER A 65 -29.38 27.98 -17.66
N VAL A 66 -28.48 27.60 -18.58
CA VAL A 66 -28.04 28.43 -19.70
C VAL A 66 -28.49 27.81 -21.03
N SER A 67 -28.77 28.63 -22.04
CA SER A 67 -29.00 28.08 -23.39
C SER A 67 -27.70 27.50 -23.96
N TYR A 68 -27.81 26.54 -24.88
CA TYR A 68 -26.67 25.80 -25.46
C TYR A 68 -25.51 26.71 -25.92
N LEU A 69 -25.83 27.87 -26.52
CA LEU A 69 -24.85 28.85 -27.02
C LEU A 69 -24.09 29.60 -25.91
N HIS A 70 -24.53 29.51 -24.67
CA HIS A 70 -24.03 30.26 -23.52
C HIS A 70 -23.33 29.37 -22.47
N SER A 71 -22.98 28.14 -22.86
CA SER A 71 -22.27 27.16 -22.03
C SER A 71 -20.90 27.66 -21.49
N PHE A 72 -20.33 28.72 -22.09
CA PHE A 72 -19.11 29.36 -21.60
C PHE A 72 -19.28 30.06 -20.23
N TYR A 73 -20.52 30.42 -19.83
CA TYR A 73 -20.78 30.96 -18.49
C TYR A 73 -20.55 29.93 -17.37
N CYS A 74 -20.56 28.63 -17.69
CA CYS A 74 -20.30 27.55 -16.74
C CYS A 74 -18.80 27.18 -16.59
N SER A 75 -17.91 28.07 -17.05
CA SER A 75 -16.45 27.85 -17.02
C SER A 75 -15.91 27.71 -15.60
N ARG A 76 -16.53 28.37 -14.62
CA ARG A 76 -16.13 28.30 -13.22
C ARG A 76 -16.42 26.93 -12.63
N GLU A 77 -17.65 26.44 -12.75
CA GLU A 77 -18.10 25.14 -12.24
C GLU A 77 -17.29 24.03 -12.89
N ARG A 78 -17.07 24.15 -14.21
CA ARG A 78 -16.24 23.21 -14.96
C ARG A 78 -14.80 23.18 -14.46
N TYR A 79 -14.21 24.35 -14.23
CA TYR A 79 -12.86 24.44 -13.68
C TYR A 79 -12.77 23.78 -12.29
N GLN A 80 -13.75 24.01 -11.42
CA GLN A 80 -13.78 23.41 -10.09
C GLN A 80 -13.88 21.87 -10.15
N TYR A 81 -14.73 21.34 -11.02
CA TYR A 81 -14.83 19.90 -11.25
C TYR A 81 -13.53 19.30 -11.79
N GLU A 82 -12.95 19.90 -12.84
CA GLU A 82 -11.70 19.41 -13.44
C GLU A 82 -10.51 19.47 -12.46
N ASP A 83 -10.44 20.52 -11.63
CA ASP A 83 -9.44 20.65 -10.57
C ASP A 83 -9.58 19.57 -9.48
N CYS A 84 -10.82 19.27 -9.07
CA CYS A 84 -11.12 18.18 -8.14
C CYS A 84 -10.67 16.83 -8.71
N VAL A 85 -11.06 16.51 -9.95
CA VAL A 85 -10.71 15.23 -10.61
C VAL A 85 -9.20 15.08 -10.71
N ARG A 86 -8.49 16.13 -11.15
CA ARG A 86 -7.02 16.11 -11.24
C ARG A 86 -6.38 15.83 -9.89
N THR A 87 -6.79 16.57 -8.85
CA THR A 87 -6.24 16.44 -7.51
C THR A 87 -6.50 15.05 -6.92
N ASN A 88 -7.73 14.55 -7.06
CA ASN A 88 -8.12 13.26 -6.52
C ASN A 88 -7.48 12.09 -7.27
N LYS A 89 -7.19 12.24 -8.56
CA LYS A 89 -6.38 11.27 -9.32
C LYS A 89 -4.96 11.18 -8.74
N GLU A 90 -4.27 12.31 -8.57
CA GLU A 90 -2.92 12.32 -7.99
C GLU A 90 -2.89 11.76 -6.55
N LYS A 91 -3.95 11.99 -5.78
CA LYS A 91 -4.12 11.37 -4.46
C LYS A 91 -4.27 9.85 -4.59
N PHE A 92 -5.13 9.37 -5.47
CA PHE A 92 -5.33 7.93 -5.69
C PHE A 92 -4.03 7.22 -6.08
N GLU A 93 -3.26 7.79 -7.02
CA GLU A 93 -1.97 7.22 -7.43
C GLU A 93 -0.97 7.14 -6.27
N ARG A 94 -0.96 8.13 -5.37
CA ARG A 94 -0.14 8.12 -4.14
C ARG A 94 -0.59 7.02 -3.18
N TYR A 95 -1.89 6.84 -3.02
CA TYR A 95 -2.46 5.77 -2.19
C TYR A 95 -2.08 4.39 -2.74
N VAL A 96 -2.24 4.15 -4.04
CA VAL A 96 -1.81 2.89 -4.68
C VAL A 96 -0.34 2.60 -4.38
N LYS A 97 0.56 3.57 -4.61
CA LYS A 97 1.99 3.41 -4.31
C LYS A 97 2.25 3.08 -2.83
N TYR A 98 1.61 3.80 -1.92
CA TYR A 98 1.74 3.58 -0.49
C TYR A 98 1.31 2.17 -0.08
N TYR A 99 0.13 1.73 -0.50
CA TYR A 99 -0.39 0.41 -0.14
C TYR A 99 0.38 -0.74 -0.81
N MET A 100 0.87 -0.57 -2.04
CA MET A 100 1.78 -1.55 -2.65
C MET A 100 3.08 -1.68 -1.85
N TYR A 101 3.70 -0.55 -1.49
CA TYR A 101 4.91 -0.54 -0.68
C TYR A 101 4.69 -1.21 0.69
N LYS A 102 3.60 -0.85 1.38
CA LYS A 102 3.24 -1.42 2.69
C LYS A 102 3.09 -2.94 2.61
N ASN A 103 2.36 -3.43 1.60
CA ASN A 103 2.17 -4.87 1.39
C ASN A 103 3.49 -5.59 1.07
N LYS A 104 4.35 -5.00 0.23
CA LYS A 104 5.70 -5.53 -0.03
C LYS A 104 6.54 -5.62 1.24
N LYS A 105 6.60 -4.53 2.01
CA LYS A 105 7.35 -4.50 3.27
C LYS A 105 6.88 -5.60 4.23
N SER A 106 5.56 -5.75 4.39
CA SER A 106 4.99 -6.81 5.24
C SER A 106 5.30 -8.22 4.74
N TYR A 107 5.29 -8.43 3.42
CA TYR A 107 5.64 -9.70 2.80
C TYR A 107 7.12 -10.08 3.02
N TYR A 108 8.05 -9.18 2.73
CA TYR A 108 9.48 -9.46 2.89
C TYR A 108 9.86 -9.67 4.36
N SER A 109 9.28 -8.90 5.29
CA SER A 109 9.47 -9.15 6.73
C SER A 109 8.95 -10.50 7.18
N TYR A 110 7.93 -11.07 6.53
CA TYR A 110 7.50 -12.43 6.83
C TYR A 110 8.54 -13.45 6.35
N TRP A 111 9.01 -13.33 5.11
CA TRP A 111 9.98 -14.25 4.52
C TRP A 111 11.33 -14.23 5.23
N GLU A 112 11.81 -13.06 5.64
CA GLU A 112 13.04 -12.92 6.43
C GLU A 112 12.93 -13.64 7.79
N LYS A 113 11.77 -13.56 8.44
CA LYS A 113 11.54 -14.28 9.70
C LYS A 113 11.46 -15.80 9.48
N GLN A 114 10.91 -16.24 8.35
CA GLN A 114 10.86 -17.66 8.00
C GLN A 114 12.27 -18.20 7.76
N SER A 115 13.13 -17.50 7.00
CA SER A 115 14.51 -17.96 6.75
C SER A 115 15.33 -18.03 8.04
N GLN A 116 15.19 -17.05 8.93
CA GLN A 116 15.88 -17.05 10.23
C GLN A 116 15.54 -18.26 11.11
N GLN A 117 14.31 -18.79 11.03
CA GLN A 117 13.91 -19.99 11.78
C GLN A 117 14.62 -21.27 11.30
N PHE A 118 15.15 -21.29 10.07
CA PHE A 118 15.91 -22.41 9.53
C PHE A 118 17.43 -22.22 9.62
N ASP A 119 17.88 -20.97 9.77
CA ASP A 119 19.31 -20.62 9.91
C ASP A 119 19.79 -20.58 11.37
N ASP A 120 18.88 -20.62 12.35
CA ASP A 120 19.27 -20.82 13.75
C ASP A 120 19.91 -22.21 13.88
N PRO A 121 21.21 -22.30 14.23
CA PRO A 121 21.85 -23.58 14.41
C PRO A 121 21.12 -24.33 15.51
N MET A 122 20.60 -25.51 15.19
CA MET A 122 20.21 -26.53 16.17
C MET A 122 21.24 -26.48 17.31
N ASP A 123 20.77 -26.10 18.49
CA ASP A 123 21.53 -26.11 19.73
C ASP A 123 21.86 -27.58 20.03
N TYR A 124 22.90 -28.10 19.37
CA TYR A 124 23.43 -29.42 19.65
C TYR A 124 23.85 -29.38 21.11
N PRO A 125 23.28 -30.21 22.00
CA PRO A 125 23.76 -30.27 23.36
C PRO A 125 25.24 -30.66 23.29
N LYS A 126 26.12 -29.69 23.58
CA LYS A 126 27.54 -29.94 23.83
C LYS A 126 27.58 -30.85 25.04
N ASN A 127 27.69 -32.14 24.78
CA ASN A 127 27.94 -33.13 25.81
C ASN A 127 29.30 -32.77 26.43
N ASN A 128 29.22 -32.15 27.61
CA ASN A 128 30.34 -31.52 28.28
C ASN A 128 31.18 -32.63 28.91
N ASN A 129 31.98 -33.32 28.11
CA ASN A 129 33.01 -34.24 28.60
C ASN A 129 34.20 -33.41 29.12
N ASN A 130 33.97 -32.75 30.25
CA ASN A 130 35.02 -32.28 31.13
C ASN A 130 34.92 -33.09 32.43
N ASN A 131 35.64 -34.21 32.49
CA ASN A 131 36.14 -34.67 33.77
C ASN A 131 37.66 -34.80 33.67
N ASN A 132 38.29 -33.69 34.07
CA ASN A 132 39.72 -33.60 34.34
C ASN A 132 40.09 -34.59 35.45
N ASN A 133 41.10 -35.40 35.17
CA ASN A 133 41.97 -36.00 36.18
C ASN A 133 42.54 -34.91 37.10
N ASN A 134 42.46 -35.09 38.42
CA ASN A 134 43.65 -35.46 39.21
C ASN A 134 43.37 -35.60 40.72
N ASN A 135 43.69 -36.80 41.19
CA ASN A 135 44.53 -37.16 42.34
C ASN A 135 44.17 -36.89 43.82
N ASN A 136 44.49 -37.97 44.55
CA ASN A 136 44.91 -38.13 45.94
C ASN A 136 43.84 -38.24 47.02
N ASN A 137 43.67 -39.46 47.55
CA ASN A 137 44.21 -39.77 48.88
C ASN A 137 44.17 -41.27 49.25
N ASN A 138 45.28 -41.71 49.85
CA ASN A 138 45.41 -42.65 50.98
C ASN A 138 45.10 -44.16 50.85
N ASN A 139 46.15 -44.97 50.97
CA ASN A 139 46.43 -45.96 52.06
C ASN A 139 47.45 -47.00 51.54
N LYS A 140 48.68 -47.10 52.09
CA LYS A 140 49.06 -47.85 53.30
C LYS A 140 48.35 -49.20 53.42
N GLU A 141 49.01 -50.27 52.98
CA GLU A 141 49.77 -51.24 53.80
C GLU A 141 50.70 -52.07 52.91
#